data_AF-A0A9W3ESX6-F1
#
_entry.id   AF-A0A9W3ESX6-F1
#
_cell.length_a   1.000
_cell.length_b   1.000
_cell.length_c   1.000
_cell.angle_alpha   90.00
_cell.angle_beta   90.00
_cell.angle_gamma   90.00
#
_symmetry.space_group_name_H-M   'P 1'
#
loop_
_entity.id
_entity.type
_entity.pdbx_description
1 polymer ?
#
loop_
_entity_poly.entity_id
_entity_poly.type
_entity_poly.pdbx_seq_one_letter_code
_entity_poly.pdbx_strand_id
1 'polypeptide(L)'
;MPRPAAMGLKAAQKTLFPLRSIDDVVRLFAAELGREEPDLVLLSLVLGFVEHFLAVNRVIPTNVPELTFQPSPAPDPPGGLTYFPVADLSIIAALYARFTAQIRGAVDLSLYPREGGVSSRELVKKVSDVIWNSLSRSYFKDRAHIQSLFSFITGTKLDSSGVAFAVVGACQALGLRDVHLALSEDHAWVVFGPNGEQTAEVTWHGKGNEDRRGQTVNAGVAERSWLYLKGSYMRCDRKMEVAFMVCAINPSIDLHTDSLELLQLQQKLLWLLYDLGHLERYPMALGNLADLEELEPTPGRPDPLTLYHKGIASAKTYYRDEHIYPYMYLAGYHCRNRNVREALQAWADTATVIQDYNYCREDEEIYKEFFEVANDVIPNLLKEAASLLEAGEERPGEQSQGTQSQGSALQDPECFAHLLRFYDGICKWEEGSPTPVLHVGWATFLVQSLGRFEGQVRGSCAGWLGRTGGDSSYRGVRTFVALKGICPSPLGAAETEAP
;
A
#
# COMPACT_ATOMS: atom_id res chain seq x y z
N MET A 1 6.98 40.78 15.96
CA MET A 1 6.07 39.63 15.81
C MET A 1 5.60 39.59 14.37
N PRO A 2 5.75 38.48 13.63
CA PRO A 2 5.10 38.34 12.33
C PRO A 2 3.59 38.33 12.55
N ARG A 3 2.84 39.05 11.71
CA ARG A 3 1.36 38.97 11.71
C ARG A 3 0.94 37.51 11.52
N PRO A 4 -0.11 37.02 12.20
CA PRO A 4 -0.70 35.73 11.86
C PRO A 4 -1.09 35.78 10.38
N ALA A 5 -0.53 34.87 9.58
CA ALA A 5 -0.89 34.74 8.17
C ALA A 5 -2.41 34.60 8.07
N ALA A 6 -3.04 35.27 7.10
CA ALA A 6 -4.50 35.26 6.94
C ALA A 6 -5.03 33.81 6.97
N MET A 7 -5.71 33.44 8.07
CA MET A 7 -5.99 32.05 8.40
C MET A 7 -7.39 31.64 7.94
N GLY A 8 -7.46 31.24 6.68
CA GLY A 8 -8.61 30.69 5.97
C GLY A 8 -8.22 30.45 4.51
N LEU A 9 -9.12 29.91 3.69
CA LEU A 9 -8.85 29.71 2.27
C LEU A 9 -8.39 31.02 1.61
N LYS A 10 -7.20 30.98 1.01
CA LYS A 10 -6.57 32.13 0.35
C LYS A 10 -7.29 32.43 -0.96
N ALA A 11 -7.23 33.68 -1.42
CA ALA A 11 -7.88 34.10 -2.67
C ALA A 11 -7.45 33.23 -3.86
N ALA A 12 -6.16 32.92 -3.98
CA ALA A 12 -5.62 32.05 -5.03
C ALA A 12 -6.16 30.62 -5.02
N GLN A 13 -6.59 30.11 -3.86
CA GLN A 13 -7.21 28.77 -3.74
C GLN A 13 -8.67 28.85 -4.19
N LYS A 14 -9.36 29.92 -3.79
CA LYS A 14 -10.79 30.14 -4.09
C LYS A 14 -11.08 30.34 -5.57
N THR A 15 -10.15 30.93 -6.33
CA THR A 15 -10.33 31.24 -7.76
C THR A 15 -10.41 30.01 -8.66
N LEU A 16 -10.04 28.83 -8.17
CA LEU A 16 -10.14 27.57 -8.93
C LEU A 16 -11.54 26.94 -8.85
N PHE A 17 -12.38 27.41 -7.93
CA PHE A 17 -13.74 26.92 -7.76
C PHE A 17 -14.73 27.66 -8.67
N PRO A 18 -15.83 27.00 -9.07
CA PRO A 18 -16.22 25.63 -8.74
C PRO A 18 -15.46 24.57 -9.55
N LEU A 19 -15.26 23.39 -8.97
CA LEU A 19 -14.66 22.26 -9.67
C LEU A 19 -15.76 21.46 -10.36
N ARG A 20 -15.73 21.37 -11.69
CA ARG A 20 -16.81 20.81 -12.51
C ARG A 20 -16.42 19.51 -13.21
N SER A 21 -15.17 19.08 -13.06
CA SER A 21 -14.61 17.91 -13.73
C SER A 21 -13.42 17.35 -12.97
N ILE A 22 -13.00 16.13 -13.35
CA ILE A 22 -11.76 15.50 -12.88
C ILE A 22 -10.57 16.44 -13.10
N ASP A 23 -10.47 17.07 -14.28
CA ASP A 23 -9.33 17.94 -14.60
C ASP A 23 -9.32 19.22 -13.74
N ASP A 24 -10.48 19.73 -13.32
CA ASP A 24 -10.51 20.86 -12.38
C ASP A 24 -9.97 20.46 -11.00
N VAL A 25 -10.26 19.24 -10.53
CA VAL A 25 -9.68 18.70 -9.30
C VAL A 25 -8.16 18.55 -9.47
N VAL A 26 -7.69 17.97 -10.57
CA VAL A 26 -6.26 17.85 -10.88
C VAL A 26 -5.57 19.23 -10.89
N ARG A 27 -6.21 20.26 -11.46
CA ARG A 27 -5.69 21.65 -11.43
C ARG A 27 -5.61 22.22 -10.02
N LEU A 28 -6.58 21.94 -9.15
CA LEU A 28 -6.51 22.31 -7.73
C LEU A 28 -5.32 21.65 -7.04
N PHE A 29 -5.13 20.35 -7.25
CA PHE A 29 -4.01 19.61 -6.69
C PHE A 29 -2.67 20.14 -7.20
N ALA A 30 -2.54 20.40 -8.50
CA ALA A 30 -1.34 20.98 -9.09
C ALA A 30 -1.02 22.36 -8.50
N ALA A 31 -2.04 23.21 -8.33
CA ALA A 31 -1.87 24.52 -7.72
C ALA A 31 -1.44 24.43 -6.25
N GLU A 32 -1.98 23.50 -5.46
CA GLU A 32 -1.59 23.27 -4.07
C GLU A 32 -0.18 22.65 -3.95
N LEU A 33 0.15 21.68 -4.80
CA LEU A 33 1.47 21.07 -4.85
C LEU A 33 2.57 22.07 -5.24
N GLY A 34 2.25 23.12 -5.99
CA GLY A 34 3.16 24.24 -6.27
C GLY A 34 3.43 25.17 -5.07
N ARG A 35 2.72 25.02 -3.95
CA ARG A 35 2.89 25.85 -2.73
C ARG A 35 3.92 25.23 -1.79
N GLU A 36 4.51 26.04 -0.92
CA GLU A 36 5.36 25.56 0.18
C GLU A 36 4.61 24.54 1.06
N GLU A 37 3.41 24.90 1.51
CA GLU A 37 2.51 24.02 2.26
C GLU A 37 1.21 23.84 1.49
N PRO A 38 1.00 22.68 0.83
CA PRO A 38 -0.30 22.31 0.26
C PRO A 38 -1.31 22.15 1.40
N ASP A 39 -2.51 22.69 1.24
CA ASP A 39 -3.55 22.64 2.27
C ASP A 39 -4.23 21.25 2.29
N LEU A 40 -3.83 20.41 3.24
CA LEU A 40 -4.31 19.04 3.39
C LEU A 40 -5.81 19.00 3.70
N VAL A 41 -6.30 20.00 4.44
CA VAL A 41 -7.71 20.07 4.84
C VAL A 41 -8.58 20.33 3.62
N LEU A 42 -8.20 21.31 2.79
CA LEU A 42 -8.89 21.63 1.56
C LEU A 42 -8.94 20.42 0.62
N LEU A 43 -7.79 19.81 0.36
CA LEU A 43 -7.68 18.69 -0.58
C LEU A 43 -8.50 17.48 -0.10
N SER A 44 -8.50 17.17 1.20
CA SER A 44 -9.23 16.02 1.75
C SER A 44 -10.73 16.22 1.70
N LEU A 45 -11.19 17.46 1.97
CA LEU A 45 -12.60 17.80 1.85
C LEU A 45 -13.09 17.69 0.39
N VAL A 46 -12.28 18.12 -0.57
CA VAL A 46 -12.62 17.99 -2.01
C VAL A 46 -12.68 16.52 -2.43
N LEU A 47 -11.67 15.70 -2.10
CA LEU A 47 -11.69 14.28 -2.44
C LEU A 47 -12.87 13.57 -1.82
N GLY A 48 -13.10 13.75 -0.52
CA GLY A 48 -14.21 13.12 0.17
C GLY A 48 -15.58 13.57 -0.32
N PHE A 49 -15.73 14.83 -0.73
CA PHE A 49 -16.95 15.33 -1.37
C PHE A 49 -17.22 14.64 -2.71
N VAL A 50 -16.21 14.57 -3.58
CA VAL A 50 -16.32 13.95 -4.91
C VAL A 50 -16.57 12.44 -4.78
N GLU A 51 -15.82 11.75 -3.92
CA GLU A 51 -16.00 10.32 -3.62
C GLU A 51 -17.40 10.01 -3.07
N HIS A 52 -17.95 10.88 -2.21
CA HIS A 52 -19.28 10.68 -1.66
C HIS A 52 -20.35 10.55 -2.76
N PHE A 53 -20.32 11.41 -3.77
CA PHE A 53 -21.32 11.41 -4.83
C PHE A 53 -21.00 10.47 -6.01
N LEU A 54 -19.78 9.94 -6.08
CA LEU A 54 -19.36 9.00 -7.12
C LEU A 54 -19.36 7.53 -6.65
N ALA A 55 -19.18 7.27 -5.35
CA ALA A 55 -19.16 5.92 -4.79
C ALA A 55 -20.25 5.68 -3.72
N VAL A 56 -20.41 6.59 -2.74
CA VAL A 56 -21.27 6.35 -1.57
C VAL A 56 -22.76 6.51 -1.89
N ASN A 57 -23.14 7.61 -2.54
CA ASN A 57 -24.51 7.91 -2.91
C ASN A 57 -24.57 8.64 -4.25
N ARG A 58 -24.75 7.86 -5.32
CA ARG A 58 -24.79 8.33 -6.71
C ARG A 58 -26.17 8.88 -7.14
N VAL A 59 -27.16 8.86 -6.24
CA VAL A 59 -28.49 9.43 -6.53
C VAL A 59 -28.38 10.95 -6.48
N ILE A 60 -28.60 11.61 -7.62
CA ILE A 60 -28.62 13.08 -7.72
C ILE A 60 -29.79 13.61 -6.87
N PRO A 61 -29.53 14.37 -5.79
CA PRO A 61 -30.59 14.86 -4.92
C PRO A 61 -31.36 15.98 -5.62
N THR A 62 -32.67 15.81 -5.77
CA THR A 62 -33.57 16.80 -6.40
C THR A 62 -34.05 17.88 -5.43
N ASN A 63 -33.82 17.69 -4.13
CA ASN A 63 -34.26 18.57 -3.05
C ASN A 63 -33.15 19.48 -2.48
N VAL A 64 -31.94 19.45 -3.05
CA VAL A 64 -30.80 20.27 -2.60
C VAL A 64 -30.38 21.20 -3.75
N PRO A 65 -30.95 22.41 -3.85
CA PRO A 65 -30.76 23.29 -5.01
C PRO A 65 -29.34 23.82 -5.18
N GLU A 66 -28.56 23.87 -4.09
CA GLU A 66 -27.16 24.31 -4.11
C GLU A 66 -26.22 23.25 -4.70
N LEU A 67 -26.63 21.98 -4.76
CA LEU A 67 -25.80 20.91 -5.30
C LEU A 67 -26.10 20.72 -6.79
N THR A 68 -25.10 20.95 -7.63
CA THR A 68 -25.21 20.81 -9.09
C THR A 68 -24.32 19.68 -9.62
N PHE A 69 -24.70 19.12 -10.76
CA PHE A 69 -23.95 18.07 -11.43
C PHE A 69 -23.65 18.48 -12.87
N GLN A 70 -22.40 18.38 -13.26
CA GLN A 70 -21.94 18.74 -14.59
C GLN A 70 -22.01 17.50 -15.50
N PRO A 71 -22.83 17.52 -16.57
CA PRO A 71 -22.82 16.43 -17.54
C PRO A 71 -21.58 16.51 -18.43
N SER A 72 -21.02 15.35 -18.77
CA SER A 72 -19.99 15.16 -19.79
C SER A 72 -20.21 13.85 -20.55
N PRO A 73 -19.70 13.71 -21.79
CA PRO A 73 -19.77 12.45 -22.51
C PRO A 73 -19.11 11.31 -21.72
N ALA A 74 -19.78 10.16 -21.61
CA ALA A 74 -19.20 8.94 -21.07
C ALA A 74 -18.35 8.23 -22.15
N PRO A 75 -17.32 7.44 -21.79
CA PRO A 75 -16.51 6.70 -22.74
C PRO A 75 -17.34 5.67 -23.53
N ASP A 76 -16.99 5.49 -24.81
CA ASP A 76 -17.60 4.54 -25.74
C ASP A 76 -16.80 3.23 -25.78
N PRO A 77 -17.46 2.04 -25.79
CA PRO A 77 -18.84 1.74 -25.39
C PRO A 77 -18.99 1.68 -23.86
N PRO A 78 -20.14 2.04 -23.26
CA PRO A 78 -21.48 2.09 -23.87
C PRO A 78 -21.93 3.45 -24.42
N GLY A 79 -21.16 4.51 -24.21
CA GLY A 79 -21.56 5.88 -24.57
C GLY A 79 -22.62 6.47 -23.64
N GLY A 80 -22.99 7.73 -23.87
CA GLY A 80 -23.99 8.46 -23.09
C GLY A 80 -23.40 9.63 -22.30
N LEU A 81 -24.01 9.94 -21.15
CA LEU A 81 -23.56 11.03 -20.25
C LEU A 81 -23.16 10.47 -18.89
N THR A 82 -22.02 10.94 -18.38
CA THR A 82 -21.68 10.87 -16.96
C THR A 82 -21.93 12.24 -16.30
N TYR A 83 -22.17 12.23 -14.99
CA TYR A 83 -22.51 13.41 -14.20
C TYR A 83 -21.50 13.58 -13.07
N PHE A 84 -20.64 14.61 -13.19
CA PHE A 84 -19.65 14.93 -12.17
C PHE A 84 -20.24 15.82 -11.07
N PRO A 85 -20.05 15.52 -9.77
CA PRO A 85 -20.53 16.35 -8.68
C PRO A 85 -19.76 17.67 -8.62
N VAL A 86 -20.44 18.80 -8.84
CA VAL A 86 -19.79 20.11 -8.85
C VAL A 86 -19.42 20.50 -7.42
N ALA A 87 -18.12 20.63 -7.14
CA ALA A 87 -17.65 21.11 -5.86
C ALA A 87 -17.72 22.64 -5.84
N ASP A 88 -18.80 23.18 -5.31
CA ASP A 88 -19.00 24.63 -5.17
C ASP A 88 -18.20 25.23 -4.01
N LEU A 89 -17.70 26.45 -4.22
CA LEU A 89 -16.87 27.14 -3.22
C LEU A 89 -17.59 27.34 -1.89
N SER A 90 -18.89 27.66 -1.92
CA SER A 90 -19.70 27.87 -0.72
C SER A 90 -19.72 26.61 0.16
N ILE A 91 -19.96 25.45 -0.45
CA ILE A 91 -20.03 24.15 0.23
C ILE A 91 -18.68 23.80 0.83
N ILE A 92 -17.62 23.81 0.01
CA ILE A 92 -16.28 23.43 0.45
C ILE A 92 -15.72 24.40 1.50
N ALA A 93 -15.94 25.71 1.34
CA ALA A 93 -15.52 26.71 2.32
C ALA A 93 -16.27 26.56 3.65
N ALA A 94 -17.56 26.20 3.63
CA ALA A 94 -18.32 25.95 4.86
C ALA A 94 -17.79 24.71 5.60
N LEU A 95 -17.50 23.62 4.90
CA LEU A 95 -16.90 22.41 5.48
C LEU A 95 -15.51 22.71 6.08
N TYR A 96 -14.69 23.47 5.36
CA TYR A 96 -13.37 23.91 5.81
C TYR A 96 -13.46 24.79 7.07
N ALA A 97 -14.39 25.75 7.09
CA ALA A 97 -14.63 26.61 8.23
C ALA A 97 -15.08 25.81 9.46
N ARG A 98 -15.95 24.81 9.27
CA ARG A 98 -16.39 23.91 10.36
C ARG A 98 -15.22 23.14 10.97
N PHE A 99 -14.36 22.52 10.15
CA PHE A 99 -13.19 21.80 10.63
C PHE A 99 -12.24 22.74 11.41
N THR A 100 -11.86 23.85 10.80
CA THR A 100 -10.90 24.78 11.41
C THR A 100 -11.44 25.43 12.69
N ALA A 101 -12.74 25.76 12.75
CA ALA A 101 -13.37 26.28 13.96
C ALA A 101 -13.37 25.25 15.11
N GLN A 102 -13.68 23.98 14.81
CA GLN A 102 -13.66 22.90 15.78
C GLN A 102 -12.27 22.70 16.40
N ILE A 103 -11.23 22.64 15.56
CA ILE A 103 -9.85 22.45 16.04
C ILE A 103 -9.37 23.66 16.84
N ARG A 104 -9.52 24.88 16.30
CA ARG A 104 -9.06 26.12 16.97
C ARG A 104 -9.82 26.43 18.25
N GLY A 105 -11.10 26.07 18.32
CA GLY A 105 -11.90 26.26 19.53
C GLY A 105 -11.54 25.27 20.65
N ALA A 106 -10.97 24.11 20.30
CA ALA A 106 -10.66 23.05 21.27
C ALA A 106 -9.19 23.00 21.72
N VAL A 107 -8.28 23.66 20.99
CA VAL A 107 -6.84 23.68 21.26
C VAL A 107 -6.36 25.11 21.44
N ASP A 108 -6.13 25.51 22.70
CA ASP A 108 -5.52 26.79 23.05
C ASP A 108 -4.00 26.68 22.98
N LEU A 109 -3.39 27.22 21.91
CA LEU A 109 -1.95 27.20 21.69
C LEU A 109 -1.15 27.99 22.74
N SER A 110 -1.79 28.90 23.51
CA SER A 110 -1.09 29.63 24.57
C SER A 110 -0.67 28.74 25.75
N LEU A 111 -1.33 27.59 25.91
CA LEU A 111 -1.03 26.60 26.94
C LEU A 111 0.14 25.67 26.55
N TYR A 112 0.61 25.74 25.29
CA TYR A 112 1.63 24.85 24.75
C TYR A 112 2.76 25.67 24.11
N PRO A 113 3.72 26.16 24.91
CA PRO A 113 4.87 26.91 24.40
C PRO A 113 5.66 26.08 23.37
N ARG A 114 5.96 26.70 22.22
CA ARG A 114 6.70 26.08 21.11
C ARG A 114 8.11 26.64 21.04
N GLU A 115 9.00 26.12 21.86
CA GLU A 115 10.42 26.47 21.81
C GLU A 115 11.00 26.09 20.45
N GLY A 116 11.73 27.01 19.80
CA GLY A 116 12.32 26.74 18.48
C GLY A 116 11.33 26.46 17.34
N GLY A 117 10.03 26.71 17.53
CA GLY A 117 8.99 26.47 16.53
C GLY A 117 8.55 25.00 16.42
N VAL A 118 9.06 24.11 17.27
CA VAL A 118 8.67 22.69 17.31
C VAL A 118 7.52 22.45 18.29
N SER A 119 6.76 21.39 18.04
CA SER A 119 5.60 20.98 18.84
C SER A 119 6.00 20.01 19.94
N SER A 120 5.34 20.07 21.10
CA SER A 120 5.54 19.13 22.20
C SER A 120 4.63 17.90 22.07
N ARG A 121 4.96 16.81 22.78
CA ARG A 121 4.15 15.59 22.81
C ARG A 121 2.75 15.84 23.37
N GLU A 122 2.66 16.70 24.38
CA GLU A 122 1.39 17.07 25.04
C GLU A 122 0.47 17.80 24.06
N LEU A 123 1.03 18.68 23.23
CA LEU A 123 0.27 19.38 22.18
C LEU A 123 -0.23 18.40 21.12
N VAL A 124 0.63 17.51 20.62
CA VAL A 124 0.25 16.48 19.62
C VAL A 124 -0.82 15.55 20.18
N LYS A 125 -0.66 15.08 21.43
CA LYS A 125 -1.64 14.25 22.12
C LYS A 125 -2.97 14.99 22.31
N LYS A 126 -2.94 16.29 22.63
CA LYS A 126 -4.14 17.12 22.74
C LYS A 126 -4.89 17.20 21.41
N VAL A 127 -4.20 17.39 20.28
CA VAL A 127 -4.84 17.39 18.95
C VAL A 127 -5.43 16.01 18.64
N SER A 128 -4.70 14.92 18.90
CA SER A 128 -5.22 13.55 18.77
C SER A 128 -6.48 13.32 19.60
N ASP A 129 -6.52 13.79 20.84
CA ASP A 129 -7.69 13.68 21.71
C ASP A 129 -8.88 14.49 21.20
N VAL A 130 -8.65 15.65 20.56
CA VAL A 130 -9.73 16.42 19.92
C VAL A 130 -10.34 15.65 18.77
N ILE A 131 -9.53 15.07 17.88
CA ILE A 131 -10.03 14.24 16.77
C ILE A 131 -10.77 13.02 17.31
N TRP A 132 -10.14 12.26 18.22
CA TRP A 132 -10.70 11.05 18.80
C TRP A 132 -12.05 11.26 19.47
N ASN A 133 -12.15 12.27 20.35
CA ASN A 133 -13.38 12.53 21.10
C ASN A 133 -14.50 13.10 20.22
N SER A 134 -14.18 13.51 19.00
CA SER A 134 -15.17 13.97 18.01
C SER A 134 -15.76 12.83 17.19
N LEU A 135 -15.20 11.62 17.25
CA LEU A 135 -15.71 10.46 16.53
C LEU A 135 -16.97 9.89 17.18
N SER A 136 -17.84 9.32 16.35
CA SER A 136 -19.00 8.54 16.79
C SER A 136 -18.57 7.39 17.70
N ARG A 137 -19.29 7.17 18.81
CA ARG A 137 -18.96 6.15 19.82
C ARG A 137 -19.00 4.71 19.29
N SER A 138 -19.81 4.45 18.26
CA SER A 138 -19.96 3.12 17.67
C SER A 138 -20.26 3.25 16.17
N TYR A 139 -19.38 2.67 15.36
CA TYR A 139 -19.53 2.47 13.93
C TYR A 139 -18.59 1.33 13.48
N PHE A 140 -18.86 0.76 12.31
CA PHE A 140 -17.97 -0.22 11.70
C PHE A 140 -16.70 0.48 11.22
N LYS A 141 -15.57 0.16 11.85
CA LYS A 141 -14.26 0.78 11.59
C LYS A 141 -13.68 0.39 10.23
N ASP A 142 -14.04 -0.79 9.73
CA ASP A 142 -13.59 -1.33 8.44
C ASP A 142 -14.55 -0.92 7.29
N ARG A 143 -15.43 0.06 7.51
CA ARG A 143 -16.38 0.51 6.49
C ARG A 143 -15.63 1.34 5.44
N ALA A 144 -15.92 1.14 4.15
CA ALA A 144 -15.39 2.00 3.09
C ALA A 144 -15.87 3.46 3.21
N HIS A 145 -15.13 4.38 2.57
CA HIS A 145 -15.45 5.80 2.42
C HIS A 145 -15.50 6.62 3.72
N ILE A 146 -14.75 6.20 4.73
CA ILE A 146 -14.57 6.95 5.99
C ILE A 146 -13.11 7.36 6.25
N GLN A 147 -12.29 7.46 5.23
CA GLN A 147 -10.88 7.87 5.30
C GLN A 147 -10.67 9.39 5.27
N SER A 148 -11.63 10.15 4.73
CA SER A 148 -11.47 11.59 4.44
C SER A 148 -11.99 12.53 5.53
N LEU A 149 -11.49 13.78 5.55
CA LEU A 149 -12.01 14.84 6.42
C LEU A 149 -13.47 15.22 6.10
N PHE A 150 -13.95 14.93 4.89
CA PHE A 150 -15.36 15.05 4.57
C PHE A 150 -16.18 14.11 5.43
N SER A 151 -15.77 12.85 5.57
CA SER A 151 -16.43 11.87 6.44
C SER A 151 -16.36 12.25 7.91
N PHE A 152 -15.22 12.82 8.34
CA PHE A 152 -15.09 13.35 9.70
C PHE A 152 -16.11 14.46 9.99
N ILE A 153 -16.23 15.47 9.11
CA ILE A 153 -17.10 16.64 9.35
C ILE A 153 -18.59 16.35 9.13
N THR A 154 -18.93 15.47 8.19
CA THR A 154 -20.32 15.17 7.84
C THR A 154 -20.88 13.97 8.59
N GLY A 155 -20.03 12.97 8.87
CA GLY A 155 -20.43 11.70 9.47
C GLY A 155 -19.81 11.39 10.83
N THR A 156 -18.80 12.16 11.29
CA THR A 156 -18.02 11.90 12.53
C THR A 156 -17.43 10.50 12.57
N LYS A 157 -17.01 9.97 11.43
CA LYS A 157 -16.43 8.63 11.28
C LYS A 157 -15.09 8.77 10.57
N LEU A 158 -14.10 8.06 11.09
CA LEU A 158 -12.80 7.88 10.45
C LEU A 158 -12.38 6.41 10.53
N ASP A 159 -11.68 5.88 9.53
CA ASP A 159 -10.93 4.63 9.71
C ASP A 159 -9.61 4.90 10.47
N SER A 160 -8.80 3.86 10.71
CA SER A 160 -7.60 3.98 11.53
C SER A 160 -6.62 5.02 10.97
N SER A 161 -6.22 4.89 9.70
CA SER A 161 -5.25 5.78 9.07
C SER A 161 -5.83 7.18 8.80
N GLY A 162 -7.14 7.27 8.54
CA GLY A 162 -7.89 8.53 8.44
C GLY A 162 -7.82 9.36 9.72
N VAL A 163 -7.81 8.74 10.91
CA VAL A 163 -7.57 9.46 12.17
C VAL A 163 -6.17 10.06 12.22
N ALA A 164 -5.13 9.29 11.86
CA ALA A 164 -3.76 9.81 11.85
C ALA A 164 -3.61 10.98 10.87
N PHE A 165 -4.18 10.85 9.66
CA PHE A 165 -4.21 11.93 8.67
C PHE A 165 -4.97 13.17 9.19
N ALA A 166 -6.12 12.98 9.85
CA ALA A 166 -6.90 14.07 10.40
C ALA A 166 -6.14 14.84 11.51
N VAL A 167 -5.33 14.14 12.31
CA VAL A 167 -4.44 14.77 13.29
C VAL A 167 -3.39 15.64 12.59
N VAL A 168 -2.77 15.15 11.52
CA VAL A 168 -1.79 15.95 10.75
C VAL A 168 -2.45 17.17 10.10
N GLY A 169 -3.63 17.02 9.49
CA GLY A 169 -4.40 18.13 8.94
C GLY A 169 -4.82 19.17 9.99
N ALA A 170 -5.21 18.72 11.19
CA ALA A 170 -5.51 19.60 12.32
C ALA A 170 -4.27 20.36 12.83
N CYS A 171 -3.13 19.67 12.93
CA CYS A 171 -1.84 20.27 13.26
C CYS A 171 -1.43 21.33 12.22
N GLN A 172 -1.59 21.05 10.93
CA GLN A 172 -1.35 22.04 9.87
C GLN A 172 -2.26 23.26 10.02
N ALA A 173 -3.56 23.06 10.29
CA ALA A 173 -4.53 24.15 10.49
C ALA A 173 -4.23 25.05 11.71
N LEU A 174 -3.46 24.54 12.67
CA LEU A 174 -2.92 25.24 13.84
C LEU A 174 -1.52 25.85 13.60
N GLY A 175 -0.93 25.65 12.43
CA GLY A 175 0.42 26.13 12.09
C GLY A 175 1.56 25.32 12.73
N LEU A 176 1.31 24.03 13.02
CA LEU A 176 2.29 23.09 13.56
C LEU A 176 3.02 22.39 12.41
N ARG A 177 3.97 23.11 11.80
CA ARG A 177 4.65 22.67 10.58
C ARG A 177 5.49 21.41 10.75
N ASP A 178 5.96 21.12 11.96
CA ASP A 178 6.86 20.01 12.28
C ASP A 178 6.14 18.65 12.46
N VAL A 179 4.81 18.65 12.57
CA VAL A 179 4.03 17.40 12.74
C VAL A 179 3.70 16.80 11.39
N HIS A 180 4.14 15.57 11.17
CA HIS A 180 4.02 14.87 9.89
C HIS A 180 3.49 13.44 10.05
N LEU A 181 2.90 12.94 8.97
CA LEU A 181 2.40 11.58 8.92
C LEU A 181 3.55 10.56 8.85
N ALA A 182 3.45 9.50 9.63
CA ALA A 182 4.31 8.33 9.52
C ALA A 182 3.47 7.12 9.13
N LEU A 183 3.96 6.34 8.16
CA LEU A 183 3.24 5.20 7.60
C LEU A 183 4.14 3.96 7.59
N SER A 184 3.65 2.87 8.16
CA SER A 184 4.09 1.54 7.76
C SER A 184 3.22 1.02 6.63
N GLU A 185 3.28 -0.29 6.39
CA GLU A 185 2.46 -0.96 5.38
C GLU A 185 1.02 -1.24 5.86
N ASP A 186 0.73 -1.15 7.18
CA ASP A 186 -0.60 -1.42 7.75
C ASP A 186 -0.96 -0.53 8.96
N HIS A 187 -0.13 0.46 9.29
CA HIS A 187 -0.42 1.38 10.39
C HIS A 187 0.06 2.80 10.12
N ALA A 188 -0.54 3.75 10.84
CA ALA A 188 -0.25 5.16 10.71
C ALA A 188 -0.14 5.84 12.09
N TRP A 189 0.87 6.69 12.24
CA TRP A 189 1.08 7.52 13.41
C TRP A 189 1.68 8.87 13.01
N VAL A 190 2.18 9.66 13.96
CA VAL A 190 2.83 10.95 13.63
C VAL A 190 4.28 11.02 14.09
N VAL A 191 5.09 11.72 13.31
CA VAL A 191 6.43 12.18 13.69
C VAL A 191 6.44 13.69 13.91
N PHE A 192 7.22 14.18 14.86
CA PHE A 192 7.27 15.61 15.23
C PHE A 192 8.54 15.98 16.01
N GLY A 193 8.64 17.23 16.43
CA GLY A 193 9.73 17.71 17.27
C GLY A 193 11.01 18.04 16.49
N PRO A 194 12.13 18.28 17.18
CA PRO A 194 13.41 18.54 16.54
C PRO A 194 13.78 17.40 15.57
N ASN A 195 14.13 17.76 14.33
CA ASN A 195 14.46 16.83 13.24
C ASN A 195 13.37 15.82 12.85
N GLY A 196 12.15 15.91 13.41
CA GLY A 196 11.10 14.90 13.19
C GLY A 196 11.41 13.53 13.81
N GLU A 197 12.24 13.48 14.86
CA GLU A 197 12.67 12.22 15.49
C GLU A 197 11.68 11.68 16.53
N GLN A 198 10.82 12.54 17.09
CA GLN A 198 9.81 12.06 18.04
C GLN A 198 8.65 11.39 17.31
N THR A 199 8.15 10.30 17.87
CA THR A 199 6.97 9.58 17.36
C THR A 199 5.85 9.59 18.39
N ALA A 200 4.60 9.71 17.97
CA ALA A 200 3.44 9.49 18.83
C ALA A 200 2.38 8.67 18.10
N GLU A 201 1.91 7.61 18.76
CA GLU A 201 0.65 6.95 18.39
C GLU A 201 -0.52 7.92 18.51
N VAL A 202 -1.40 7.96 17.53
CA VAL A 202 -2.56 8.88 17.51
C VAL A 202 -3.87 8.22 17.13
N THR A 203 -3.82 6.94 16.73
CA THR A 203 -4.97 6.13 16.31
C THR A 203 -4.88 4.73 16.93
N TRP A 204 -5.85 3.86 16.62
CA TRP A 204 -5.83 2.45 17.00
C TRP A 204 -5.22 1.60 15.89
N HIS A 205 -4.76 0.39 16.22
CA HIS A 205 -4.47 -0.66 15.25
C HIS A 205 -5.27 -1.93 15.59
N GLY A 206 -5.72 -2.66 14.57
CA GLY A 206 -6.48 -3.90 14.72
C GLY A 206 -7.78 -3.75 15.53
N LYS A 207 -8.21 -4.87 16.12
CA LYS A 207 -9.46 -5.01 16.90
C LYS A 207 -9.24 -5.04 18.42
N GLY A 208 -8.00 -4.80 18.88
CA GLY A 208 -7.62 -4.80 20.28
C GLY A 208 -8.10 -3.57 21.06
N ASN A 209 -8.20 -3.71 22.39
CA ASN A 209 -8.66 -2.66 23.31
C ASN A 209 -7.51 -1.82 23.93
N GLU A 210 -6.26 -2.04 23.54
CA GLU A 210 -5.12 -1.31 24.09
C GLU A 210 -4.96 0.05 23.40
N ASP A 211 -5.37 1.12 24.08
CA ASP A 211 -5.13 2.49 23.62
C ASP A 211 -3.64 2.86 23.82
N ARG A 212 -2.85 2.74 22.75
CA ARG A 212 -1.43 3.14 22.76
C ARG A 212 -1.23 4.63 22.45
N ARG A 213 -2.29 5.42 22.25
CA ARG A 213 -2.16 6.83 21.82
C ARG A 213 -1.33 7.66 22.79
N GLY A 214 -0.40 8.42 22.24
CA GLY A 214 0.57 9.25 22.95
C GLY A 214 1.90 8.56 23.23
N GLN A 215 1.98 7.22 23.12
CA GLN A 215 3.22 6.47 23.31
C GLN A 215 4.14 6.57 22.08
N THR A 216 5.41 6.21 22.24
CA THR A 216 6.38 6.09 21.15
C THR A 216 6.23 4.75 20.43
N VAL A 217 6.67 4.65 19.17
CA VAL A 217 6.68 3.39 18.42
C VAL A 217 7.92 2.51 18.68
N ASN A 218 8.81 2.95 19.57
CA ASN A 218 10.10 2.29 19.81
C ASN A 218 9.98 0.82 20.22
N ALA A 219 8.94 0.45 20.97
CA ALA A 219 8.72 -0.94 21.39
C ALA A 219 8.49 -1.84 20.17
N GLY A 220 7.59 -1.43 19.27
CA GLY A 220 7.30 -2.12 18.01
C GLY A 220 8.51 -2.22 17.07
N VAL A 221 9.29 -1.13 16.99
CA VAL A 221 10.56 -1.16 16.24
C VAL A 221 11.56 -2.14 16.85
N ALA A 222 11.70 -2.15 18.18
CA ALA A 222 12.68 -2.98 18.88
C ALA A 222 12.34 -4.48 18.85
N GLU A 223 11.05 -4.84 18.87
CA GLU A 223 10.60 -6.24 18.73
C GLU A 223 10.69 -6.75 17.28
N ARG A 224 10.98 -5.87 16.31
CA ARG A 224 11.12 -6.19 14.88
C ARG A 224 9.81 -6.73 14.28
N SER A 225 8.66 -6.18 14.67
CA SER A 225 7.38 -6.49 14.02
C SER A 225 7.30 -5.84 12.64
N TRP A 226 6.56 -6.49 11.74
CA TRP A 226 6.31 -5.95 10.40
C TRP A 226 5.56 -4.62 10.49
N LEU A 227 4.64 -4.50 11.44
CA LEU A 227 3.83 -3.32 11.67
C LEU A 227 4.63 -2.00 11.79
N TYR A 228 5.88 -2.05 12.29
CA TYR A 228 6.75 -0.87 12.44
C TYR A 228 8.01 -0.92 11.56
N LEU A 229 8.10 -1.91 10.67
CA LEU A 229 9.11 -2.04 9.62
C LEU A 229 10.56 -1.88 10.10
N LYS A 230 10.89 -2.36 11.32
CA LYS A 230 12.22 -2.20 11.95
C LYS A 230 12.73 -0.74 11.97
N GLY A 231 11.83 0.24 11.91
CA GLY A 231 12.17 1.67 11.87
C GLY A 231 12.36 2.27 10.46
N SER A 232 12.24 1.46 9.40
CA SER A 232 12.27 1.84 7.98
C SER A 232 10.88 2.14 7.42
N TYR A 233 10.00 2.68 8.27
CA TYR A 233 8.70 3.22 7.88
C TYR A 233 8.85 4.58 7.18
N MET A 234 7.81 4.97 6.44
CA MET A 234 7.79 6.23 5.72
C MET A 234 7.58 7.40 6.68
N ARG A 235 8.48 8.40 6.65
CA ARG A 235 8.30 9.70 7.31
C ARG A 235 7.90 10.72 6.24
N CYS A 236 6.61 11.02 6.15
CA CYS A 236 6.10 11.84 5.07
C CYS A 236 6.53 13.30 5.23
N ASP A 237 6.73 13.98 4.10
CA ASP A 237 6.58 15.43 4.04
C ASP A 237 5.14 15.80 3.61
N ARG A 238 4.86 17.09 3.40
CA ARG A 238 3.53 17.54 2.96
C ARG A 238 3.13 16.99 1.60
N LYS A 239 4.07 16.69 0.71
CA LYS A 239 3.79 16.20 -0.64
C LYS A 239 3.46 14.71 -0.61
N MET A 240 4.16 13.95 0.23
CA MET A 240 3.85 12.55 0.51
C MET A 240 2.51 12.39 1.26
N GLU A 241 2.13 13.34 2.12
CA GLU A 241 0.80 13.35 2.74
C GLU A 241 -0.32 13.59 1.72
N VAL A 242 -0.05 14.39 0.68
CA VAL A 242 -0.95 14.52 -0.48
C VAL A 242 -0.97 13.23 -1.31
N ALA A 243 0.17 12.54 -1.46
CA ALA A 243 0.17 11.22 -2.11
C ALA A 243 -0.64 10.19 -1.31
N PHE A 244 -0.53 10.19 0.03
CA PHE A 244 -1.30 9.29 0.90
C PHE A 244 -2.80 9.48 0.70
N MET A 245 -3.31 10.71 0.75
CA MET A 245 -4.75 10.94 0.59
C MET A 245 -5.26 10.63 -0.82
N VAL A 246 -4.39 10.67 -1.85
CA VAL A 246 -4.73 10.22 -3.21
C VAL A 246 -4.78 8.70 -3.28
N CYS A 247 -3.81 7.99 -2.68
CA CYS A 247 -3.86 6.52 -2.56
C CYS A 247 -5.06 6.06 -1.73
N ALA A 248 -5.51 6.87 -0.77
CA ALA A 248 -6.67 6.58 0.07
C ALA A 248 -8.03 6.79 -0.65
N ILE A 249 -8.07 7.36 -1.86
CA ILE A 249 -9.31 7.39 -2.66
C ILE A 249 -9.78 5.95 -2.83
N ASN A 250 -11.05 5.70 -2.51
CA ASN A 250 -11.66 4.38 -2.66
C ASN A 250 -12.69 4.41 -3.80
N PRO A 251 -12.37 3.84 -4.98
CA PRO A 251 -13.28 3.83 -6.12
C PRO A 251 -14.49 2.90 -5.95
N SER A 252 -14.45 1.94 -5.02
CA SER A 252 -15.46 0.89 -4.93
C SER A 252 -16.83 1.41 -4.54
N ILE A 253 -17.85 1.10 -5.35
CA ILE A 253 -19.26 1.38 -5.07
C ILE A 253 -19.85 0.23 -4.23
N ASP A 254 -19.49 -1.00 -4.61
CA ASP A 254 -19.84 -2.23 -3.92
C ASP A 254 -18.73 -3.28 -4.12
N LEU A 255 -18.97 -4.54 -3.73
CA LEU A 255 -17.97 -5.62 -3.81
C LEU A 255 -17.52 -5.98 -5.23
N HIS A 256 -18.24 -5.54 -6.26
CA HIS A 256 -18.03 -5.96 -7.65
C HIS A 256 -17.97 -4.80 -8.65
N THR A 257 -18.12 -3.56 -8.17
CA THR A 257 -18.28 -2.39 -9.03
C THR A 257 -17.46 -1.23 -8.49
N ASP A 258 -16.62 -0.66 -9.35
CA ASP A 258 -15.86 0.57 -9.07
C ASP A 258 -16.41 1.76 -9.89
N SER A 259 -16.24 2.97 -9.34
CA SER A 259 -16.47 4.22 -10.08
C SER A 259 -15.28 4.49 -11.00
N LEU A 260 -15.56 4.49 -12.31
CA LEU A 260 -14.59 4.82 -13.34
C LEU A 260 -14.01 6.24 -13.17
N GLU A 261 -14.85 7.19 -12.77
CA GLU A 261 -14.42 8.57 -12.54
C GLU A 261 -13.42 8.69 -11.38
N LEU A 262 -13.58 7.89 -10.32
CA LEU A 262 -12.65 7.87 -9.20
C LEU A 262 -11.34 7.15 -9.55
N LEU A 263 -11.40 6.05 -10.31
CA LEU A 263 -10.21 5.39 -10.85
C LEU A 263 -9.39 6.38 -11.69
N GLN A 264 -10.04 7.07 -12.64
CA GLN A 264 -9.39 8.07 -13.51
C GLN A 264 -8.87 9.28 -12.73
N LEU A 265 -9.60 9.76 -11.71
CA LEU A 265 -9.13 10.83 -10.85
C LEU A 265 -7.88 10.42 -10.06
N GLN A 266 -7.91 9.24 -9.43
CA GLN A 266 -6.78 8.71 -8.68
C GLN A 266 -5.55 8.54 -9.58
N GLN A 267 -5.72 7.93 -10.75
CA GLN A 267 -4.66 7.72 -11.74
C GLN A 267 -4.03 9.05 -12.20
N LYS A 268 -4.83 10.04 -12.58
CA LYS A 268 -4.33 11.37 -12.99
C LYS A 268 -3.60 12.09 -11.87
N LEU A 269 -4.09 12.01 -10.63
CA LEU A 269 -3.44 12.61 -9.48
C LEU A 269 -2.13 11.91 -9.11
N LEU A 270 -2.07 10.58 -9.22
CA LEU A 270 -0.82 9.83 -9.03
C LEU A 270 0.19 10.14 -10.13
N TRP A 271 -0.22 10.30 -11.38
CA TRP A 271 0.67 10.78 -12.44
C TRP A 271 1.21 12.18 -12.18
N LEU A 272 0.36 13.11 -11.72
CA LEU A 272 0.79 14.45 -11.32
C LEU A 272 1.85 14.38 -10.21
N LEU A 273 1.64 13.55 -9.18
CA LEU A 273 2.59 13.34 -8.10
C LEU A 273 3.89 12.68 -8.58
N TYR A 274 3.78 11.71 -9.49
CA TYR A 274 4.92 11.03 -10.12
C TYR A 274 5.80 12.02 -10.89
N ASP A 275 5.20 12.85 -11.74
CA ASP A 275 5.92 13.83 -12.59
C ASP A 275 6.63 14.91 -11.75
N LEU A 276 6.08 15.22 -10.59
CA LEU A 276 6.69 16.14 -9.62
C LEU A 276 7.72 15.47 -8.70
N GLY A 277 7.98 14.17 -8.86
CA GLY A 277 8.93 13.40 -8.05
C GLY A 277 8.44 13.05 -6.64
N HIS A 278 7.16 13.29 -6.33
CA HIS A 278 6.60 13.09 -4.99
C HIS A 278 6.29 11.62 -4.66
N LEU A 279 6.39 10.70 -5.63
CA LEU A 279 6.29 9.26 -5.42
C LEU A 279 7.65 8.55 -5.27
N GLU A 280 8.77 9.26 -5.40
CA GLU A 280 10.13 8.68 -5.38
C GLU A 280 10.38 7.86 -4.10
N ARG A 281 9.80 8.29 -2.97
CA ARG A 281 9.92 7.64 -1.66
C ARG A 281 8.61 6.97 -1.20
N TYR A 282 7.71 6.64 -2.12
CA TYR A 282 6.43 6.01 -1.79
C TYR A 282 6.21 4.72 -2.59
N PRO A 283 6.76 3.58 -2.11
CA PRO A 283 6.72 2.30 -2.82
C PRO A 283 5.29 1.83 -3.16
N MET A 284 4.36 1.87 -2.19
CA MET A 284 2.98 1.42 -2.39
C MET A 284 2.19 2.32 -3.35
N ALA A 285 2.48 3.62 -3.42
CA ALA A 285 1.84 4.52 -4.38
C ALA A 285 2.25 4.21 -5.83
N LEU A 286 3.49 3.76 -6.05
CA LEU A 286 3.95 3.27 -7.35
C LEU A 286 3.28 1.95 -7.73
N GLY A 287 3.06 1.05 -6.75
CA GLY A 287 2.27 -0.17 -6.94
C GLY A 287 0.81 0.12 -7.31
N ASN A 288 0.16 1.03 -6.59
CA ASN A 288 -1.20 1.49 -6.89
C ASN A 288 -1.30 2.09 -8.30
N LEU A 289 -0.36 2.98 -8.69
CA LEU A 289 -0.32 3.53 -10.04
C LEU A 289 -0.13 2.44 -11.11
N ALA A 290 0.68 1.42 -10.84
CA ALA A 290 0.88 0.30 -11.75
C ALA A 290 -0.40 -0.52 -11.95
N ASP A 291 -1.14 -0.81 -10.88
CA ASP A 291 -2.44 -1.50 -10.98
C ASP A 291 -3.45 -0.69 -11.80
N LEU A 292 -3.50 0.64 -11.62
CA LEU A 292 -4.36 1.52 -12.42
C LEU A 292 -3.95 1.55 -13.90
N GLU A 293 -2.65 1.54 -14.20
CA GLU A 293 -2.15 1.44 -15.58
C GLU A 293 -2.35 0.06 -16.20
N GLU A 294 -2.44 -1.02 -15.41
CA GLU A 294 -2.85 -2.33 -15.92
C GLU A 294 -4.35 -2.31 -16.32
N LEU A 295 -5.18 -1.63 -15.53
CA LEU A 295 -6.62 -1.53 -15.78
C LEU A 295 -6.96 -0.66 -17.00
N GLU A 296 -6.41 0.55 -17.06
CA GLU A 296 -6.61 1.49 -18.18
C GLU A 296 -5.29 2.22 -18.51
N PRO A 297 -4.46 1.68 -19.43
CA PRO A 297 -3.16 2.26 -19.76
C PRO A 297 -3.26 3.69 -20.31
N THR A 298 -2.45 4.61 -19.78
CA THR A 298 -2.39 5.98 -20.27
C THR A 298 -1.37 6.09 -21.42
N PRO A 299 -1.75 6.57 -22.62
CA PRO A 299 -0.82 6.67 -23.74
C PRO A 299 0.45 7.47 -23.42
N GLY A 300 1.61 6.88 -23.73
CA GLY A 300 2.93 7.50 -23.52
C GLY A 300 3.47 7.40 -22.09
N ARG A 301 2.76 6.74 -21.17
CA ARG A 301 3.24 6.45 -19.82
C ARG A 301 4.02 5.12 -19.76
N PRO A 302 4.91 4.97 -18.75
CA PRO A 302 5.54 3.69 -18.45
C PRO A 302 4.54 2.55 -18.28
N ASP A 303 4.92 1.35 -18.71
CA ASP A 303 4.13 0.14 -18.48
C ASP A 303 4.07 -0.25 -16.99
N PRO A 304 3.09 -1.09 -16.58
CA PRO A 304 2.94 -1.52 -15.19
C PRO A 304 4.20 -2.19 -14.60
N LEU A 305 4.89 -3.06 -15.35
CA LEU A 305 6.11 -3.74 -14.87
C LEU A 305 7.19 -2.73 -14.51
N THR A 306 7.40 -1.72 -15.35
CA THR A 306 8.32 -0.62 -15.06
C THR A 306 7.96 0.09 -13.75
N LEU A 307 6.68 0.31 -13.47
CA LEU A 307 6.21 0.95 -12.24
C LEU A 307 6.35 0.07 -11.00
N TYR A 308 6.00 -1.22 -11.06
CA TYR A 308 6.24 -2.16 -9.95
C TYR A 308 7.73 -2.23 -9.58
N HIS A 309 8.61 -2.33 -10.58
CA HIS A 309 10.06 -2.33 -10.35
C HIS A 309 10.57 -1.00 -9.80
N LYS A 310 9.96 0.15 -10.16
CA LYS A 310 10.24 1.43 -9.50
C LYS A 310 9.81 1.43 -8.03
N GLY A 311 8.67 0.81 -7.69
CA GLY A 311 8.23 0.60 -6.32
C GLY A 311 9.25 -0.18 -5.49
N ILE A 312 9.72 -1.32 -6.02
CA ILE A 312 10.79 -2.13 -5.40
C ILE A 312 12.09 -1.34 -5.28
N ALA A 313 12.49 -0.60 -6.32
CA ALA A 313 13.69 0.23 -6.29
C ALA A 313 13.61 1.33 -5.22
N SER A 314 12.42 1.93 -5.02
CA SER A 314 12.17 2.89 -3.94
C SER A 314 12.35 2.23 -2.56
N ALA A 315 11.76 1.05 -2.34
CA ALA A 315 11.92 0.28 -1.11
C ALA A 315 13.39 -0.04 -0.80
N LYS A 316 14.15 -0.48 -1.80
CA LYS A 316 15.60 -0.73 -1.68
C LYS A 316 16.38 0.53 -1.33
N THR A 317 16.09 1.63 -2.01
CA THR A 317 16.87 2.87 -1.92
C THR A 317 16.64 3.61 -0.61
N TYR A 318 15.39 3.75 -0.19
CA TYR A 318 15.01 4.61 0.93
C TYR A 318 14.65 3.85 2.20
N TYR A 319 14.30 2.56 2.07
CA TYR A 319 13.74 1.74 3.15
C TYR A 319 14.46 0.41 3.34
N ARG A 320 15.72 0.33 2.87
CA ARG A 320 16.63 -0.80 3.10
C ARG A 320 16.09 -2.16 2.66
N ASP A 321 15.19 -2.16 1.68
CA ASP A 321 14.51 -3.37 1.20
C ASP A 321 13.70 -4.09 2.29
N GLU A 322 13.16 -3.33 3.26
CA GLU A 322 12.41 -3.88 4.39
C GLU A 322 10.89 -3.85 4.20
N HIS A 323 10.39 -3.53 2.99
CA HIS A 323 8.95 -3.45 2.66
C HIS A 323 8.51 -4.71 1.89
N ILE A 324 7.30 -5.20 2.17
CA ILE A 324 6.75 -6.46 1.65
C ILE A 324 5.85 -6.21 0.42
N TYR A 325 4.96 -5.22 0.48
CA TYR A 325 3.96 -5.00 -0.57
C TYR A 325 4.53 -4.68 -1.95
N PRO A 326 5.69 -4.00 -2.13
CA PRO A 326 6.26 -3.79 -3.47
C PRO A 326 6.46 -5.09 -4.25
N TYR A 327 6.84 -6.17 -3.56
CA TYR A 327 6.98 -7.49 -4.16
C TYR A 327 5.64 -8.21 -4.31
N MET A 328 4.70 -8.03 -3.37
CA MET A 328 3.33 -8.57 -3.50
C MET A 328 2.60 -8.01 -4.71
N TYR A 329 2.70 -6.70 -4.97
CA TYR A 329 2.15 -6.05 -6.16
C TYR A 329 2.69 -6.68 -7.45
N LEU A 330 4.01 -6.85 -7.56
CA LEU A 330 4.65 -7.48 -8.72
C LEU A 330 4.19 -8.94 -8.89
N ALA A 331 4.13 -9.70 -7.80
CA ALA A 331 3.66 -11.08 -7.82
C ALA A 331 2.20 -11.18 -8.26
N GLY A 332 1.34 -10.27 -7.78
CA GLY A 332 -0.06 -10.16 -8.18
C GLY A 332 -0.23 -9.91 -9.68
N TYR A 333 0.54 -8.99 -10.25
CA TYR A 333 0.57 -8.73 -11.69
C TYR A 333 0.95 -9.99 -12.49
N HIS A 334 2.05 -10.66 -12.12
CA HIS A 334 2.47 -11.87 -12.81
C HIS A 334 1.46 -13.02 -12.66
N CYS A 335 0.80 -13.12 -11.50
CA CYS A 335 -0.26 -14.10 -11.25
C CYS A 335 -1.48 -13.86 -12.15
N ARG A 336 -1.98 -12.61 -12.24
CA ARG A 336 -3.08 -12.23 -13.15
C ARG A 336 -2.75 -12.58 -14.60
N ASN A 337 -1.51 -12.33 -15.02
CA ASN A 337 -1.01 -12.57 -16.38
C ASN A 337 -0.45 -13.98 -16.62
N ARG A 338 -0.62 -14.92 -15.67
CA ARG A 338 -0.20 -16.34 -15.80
C ARG A 338 1.31 -16.54 -16.06
N ASN A 339 2.12 -15.61 -15.58
CA ASN A 339 3.58 -15.65 -15.60
C ASN A 339 4.08 -16.38 -14.34
N VAL A 340 3.93 -17.70 -14.34
CA VAL A 340 4.13 -18.57 -13.15
C VAL A 340 5.51 -18.42 -12.53
N ARG A 341 6.56 -18.42 -13.37
CA ARG A 341 7.96 -18.35 -12.91
C ARG A 341 8.22 -17.04 -12.19
N GLU A 342 7.84 -15.94 -12.80
CA GLU A 342 8.03 -14.58 -12.30
C GLU A 342 7.17 -14.33 -11.05
N ALA A 343 5.95 -14.86 -10.99
CA ALA A 343 5.11 -14.79 -9.79
C ALA A 343 5.76 -15.54 -8.61
N LEU A 344 6.23 -16.78 -8.82
CA LEU A 344 6.93 -17.55 -7.80
C LEU A 344 8.22 -16.86 -7.35
N GLN A 345 8.97 -16.26 -8.28
CA GLN A 345 10.15 -15.48 -7.97
C GLN A 345 9.82 -14.29 -7.07
N ALA A 346 8.81 -13.49 -7.44
CA ALA A 346 8.41 -12.32 -6.68
C ALA A 346 7.90 -12.71 -5.28
N TRP A 347 7.11 -13.78 -5.14
CA TRP A 347 6.71 -14.31 -3.82
C TRP A 347 7.91 -14.78 -2.99
N ALA A 348 8.88 -15.44 -3.61
CA ALA A 348 10.12 -15.83 -2.93
C ALA A 348 10.92 -14.61 -2.46
N ASP A 349 10.91 -13.52 -3.22
CA ASP A 349 11.53 -12.25 -2.82
C ASP A 349 10.78 -11.60 -1.64
N THR A 350 9.44 -11.63 -1.61
CA THR A 350 8.67 -11.20 -0.43
C THR A 350 9.02 -12.02 0.81
N ALA A 351 9.12 -13.35 0.69
CA ALA A 351 9.53 -14.22 1.78
C ALA A 351 10.98 -13.95 2.23
N THR A 352 11.84 -13.52 1.30
CA THR A 352 13.22 -13.15 1.61
C THR A 352 13.27 -11.87 2.45
N VAL A 353 12.33 -10.95 2.30
CA VAL A 353 12.23 -9.76 3.15
C VAL A 353 11.65 -10.11 4.52
N ILE A 354 10.57 -10.90 4.57
CA ILE A 354 9.88 -11.20 5.85
C ILE A 354 10.73 -12.05 6.81
N GLN A 355 11.68 -12.82 6.29
CA GLN A 355 12.52 -13.72 7.10
C GLN A 355 13.31 -13.04 8.24
N ASP A 356 13.55 -11.73 8.12
CA ASP A 356 14.31 -10.93 9.09
C ASP A 356 13.42 -10.20 10.11
N TYR A 357 12.10 -10.41 10.05
CA TYR A 357 11.12 -9.92 11.02
C TYR A 357 10.83 -10.97 12.09
N ASN A 358 10.18 -10.55 13.17
CA ASN A 358 9.52 -11.45 14.12
C ASN A 358 8.00 -11.29 13.94
N TYR A 359 7.27 -12.40 13.77
CA TYR A 359 5.81 -12.40 13.72
C TYR A 359 5.22 -12.02 15.09
N CYS A 360 4.67 -10.81 15.15
CA CYS A 360 3.93 -10.31 16.30
C CYS A 360 2.42 -10.42 16.10
N ARG A 361 1.67 -10.37 17.20
CA ARG A 361 0.20 -10.52 17.18
C ARG A 361 -0.51 -9.49 16.28
N GLU A 362 0.06 -8.31 16.13
CA GLU A 362 -0.51 -7.22 15.32
C GLU A 362 -0.13 -7.32 13.83
N ASP A 363 0.71 -8.28 13.44
CA ASP A 363 1.09 -8.52 12.04
C ASP A 363 0.07 -9.46 11.33
N GLU A 364 -1.18 -9.48 11.79
CA GLU A 364 -2.22 -10.41 11.30
C GLU A 364 -2.51 -10.24 9.80
N GLU A 365 -2.46 -9.00 9.30
CA GLU A 365 -2.76 -8.71 7.89
C GLU A 365 -1.71 -9.33 6.96
N ILE A 366 -0.41 -9.15 7.24
CA ILE A 366 0.62 -9.76 6.39
C ILE A 366 0.67 -11.28 6.54
N TYR A 367 0.31 -11.82 7.71
CA TYR A 367 0.13 -13.26 7.89
C TYR A 367 -0.96 -13.81 6.97
N LYS A 368 -2.11 -13.14 6.87
CA LYS A 368 -3.22 -13.54 5.98
C LYS A 368 -2.78 -13.56 4.53
N GLU A 369 -2.04 -12.56 4.07
CA GLU A 369 -1.50 -12.50 2.71
C GLU A 369 -0.60 -13.71 2.40
N PHE A 370 0.40 -13.99 3.25
CA PHE A 370 1.26 -15.17 3.07
C PHE A 370 0.45 -16.48 3.13
N PHE A 371 -0.54 -16.55 4.03
CA PHE A 371 -1.40 -17.73 4.15
C PHE A 371 -2.23 -17.95 2.89
N GLU A 372 -2.87 -16.91 2.34
CA GLU A 372 -3.67 -16.99 1.12
C GLU A 372 -2.80 -17.37 -0.09
N VAL A 373 -1.63 -16.74 -0.23
CA VAL A 373 -0.69 -17.06 -1.30
C VAL A 373 -0.27 -18.53 -1.25
N ALA A 374 0.11 -19.02 -0.07
CA ALA A 374 0.63 -20.39 0.09
C ALA A 374 -0.45 -21.48 -0.01
N ASN A 375 -1.68 -21.17 0.42
CA ASN A 375 -2.73 -22.17 0.60
C ASN A 375 -3.87 -22.08 -0.42
N ASP A 376 -3.93 -21.01 -1.22
CA ASP A 376 -4.94 -20.85 -2.27
C ASP A 376 -4.32 -20.47 -3.62
N VAL A 377 -3.60 -19.34 -3.68
CA VAL A 377 -3.12 -18.78 -4.95
C VAL A 377 -2.09 -19.68 -5.63
N ILE A 378 -1.00 -20.03 -4.95
CA ILE A 378 0.05 -20.91 -5.51
C ILE A 378 -0.56 -22.29 -5.87
N PRO A 379 -1.32 -22.98 -4.99
CA PRO A 379 -1.95 -24.24 -5.34
C PRO A 379 -2.84 -24.19 -6.58
N ASN A 380 -3.64 -23.14 -6.75
CA ASN A 380 -4.51 -22.97 -7.93
C ASN A 380 -3.70 -22.71 -9.19
N LEU A 381 -2.68 -21.86 -9.11
CA LEU A 381 -1.80 -21.52 -10.22
C LEU A 381 -1.00 -22.75 -10.71
N LEU A 382 -0.46 -23.55 -9.79
CA LEU A 382 0.23 -24.80 -10.14
C LEU A 382 -0.73 -25.87 -10.68
N LYS A 383 -1.98 -25.90 -10.20
CA LYS A 383 -3.01 -26.79 -10.74
C LYS A 383 -3.36 -26.43 -12.18
N GLU A 384 -3.52 -25.14 -12.48
CA GLU A 384 -3.75 -24.65 -13.85
C GLU A 384 -2.57 -24.97 -14.77
N ALA A 385 -1.33 -24.73 -14.31
CA ALA A 385 -0.12 -25.08 -15.05
C ALA A 385 0.00 -26.59 -15.34
N ALA A 386 -0.45 -27.45 -14.43
CA ALA A 386 -0.49 -28.90 -14.64
C ALA A 386 -1.50 -29.29 -15.72
N SER A 387 -2.71 -28.71 -15.69
CA SER A 387 -3.72 -28.95 -16.73
C SER A 387 -3.23 -28.57 -18.12
N LEU A 388 -2.53 -27.44 -18.26
CA LEU A 388 -1.94 -27.01 -19.53
C LEU A 388 -0.83 -27.95 -20.03
N LEU A 389 -0.02 -28.46 -19.11
CA LEU A 389 1.03 -29.44 -19.43
C LEU A 389 0.44 -30.77 -19.92
N GLU A 390 -0.63 -31.26 -19.29
CA GLU A 390 -1.33 -32.48 -19.70
C GLU A 390 -2.05 -32.33 -21.03
N ALA A 391 -2.58 -31.14 -21.33
CA ALA A 391 -3.27 -30.85 -22.59
C ALA A 391 -2.33 -30.71 -23.80
N GLY A 392 -1.02 -30.56 -23.59
CA GLY A 392 -0.04 -30.38 -24.66
C GLY A 392 -0.22 -29.08 -25.45
N GLU A 393 -0.91 -28.09 -24.88
CA GLU A 393 -1.15 -26.79 -25.52
C GLU A 393 0.10 -25.91 -25.39
N GLU A 394 0.82 -25.71 -26.49
CA GLU A 394 1.75 -24.59 -26.63
C GLU A 394 0.95 -23.28 -26.76
N ARG A 395 1.27 -22.29 -25.92
CA ARG A 395 0.56 -21.00 -25.84
C ARG A 395 0.52 -20.28 -27.20
N PRO A 396 -0.66 -19.81 -27.68
CA PRO A 396 -0.73 -18.82 -28.74
C PRO A 396 -0.59 -17.42 -28.14
N GLY A 397 0.56 -16.74 -28.31
CA GLY A 397 0.65 -15.30 -28.01
C GLY A 397 2.03 -14.66 -27.81
N GLU A 398 3.07 -15.38 -27.41
CA GLU A 398 4.36 -14.74 -27.04
C GLU A 398 5.39 -14.78 -28.18
N GLN A 399 5.18 -13.94 -29.20
CA GLN A 399 6.26 -13.49 -30.07
C GLN A 399 6.66 -12.06 -29.68
N SER A 400 7.55 -11.90 -28.70
CA SER A 400 8.55 -10.84 -28.72
C SER A 400 9.62 -11.01 -27.64
N GLN A 401 10.85 -11.16 -28.14
CA GLN A 401 12.13 -10.83 -27.51
C GLN A 401 12.68 -11.77 -26.41
N GLY A 402 13.43 -12.77 -26.88
CA GLY A 402 14.83 -12.95 -26.45
C GLY A 402 15.08 -13.79 -25.20
N THR A 403 15.53 -15.03 -25.47
CA THR A 403 16.34 -15.93 -24.61
C THR A 403 15.67 -16.75 -23.48
N GLN A 404 15.64 -18.06 -23.76
CA GLN A 404 15.70 -19.25 -22.88
C GLN A 404 14.40 -19.85 -22.29
N SER A 405 14.13 -21.08 -22.77
CA SER A 405 13.26 -22.15 -22.25
C SER A 405 11.74 -22.00 -22.41
N GLN A 406 11.25 -22.39 -23.59
CA GLN A 406 9.85 -22.75 -23.88
C GLN A 406 9.47 -24.07 -23.18
N GLY A 407 9.35 -24.05 -21.85
CA GLY A 407 8.93 -25.20 -21.05
C GLY A 407 7.87 -24.78 -20.03
N SER A 408 7.00 -25.71 -19.64
CA SER A 408 6.07 -25.48 -18.53
C SER A 408 6.85 -25.13 -17.26
N ALA A 409 6.34 -24.21 -16.45
CA ALA A 409 6.95 -23.86 -15.16
C ALA A 409 7.14 -25.07 -14.23
N LEU A 410 6.31 -26.12 -14.36
CA LEU A 410 6.44 -27.36 -13.59
C LEU A 410 7.62 -28.25 -14.03
N GLN A 411 8.17 -27.98 -15.20
CA GLN A 411 9.37 -28.64 -15.75
C GLN A 411 10.65 -27.82 -15.51
N ASP A 412 10.52 -26.61 -14.95
CA ASP A 412 11.62 -25.71 -14.68
C ASP A 412 12.13 -25.86 -13.23
N PRO A 413 13.38 -26.33 -13.01
CA PRO A 413 13.95 -26.44 -11.67
C PRO A 413 14.10 -25.08 -10.94
N GLU A 414 14.13 -23.96 -11.66
CA GLU A 414 14.17 -22.62 -11.08
C GLU A 414 12.86 -22.25 -10.40
N CYS A 415 11.71 -22.55 -11.03
CA CYS A 415 10.39 -22.41 -10.42
C CYS A 415 10.27 -23.21 -9.12
N PHE A 416 10.80 -24.43 -9.10
CA PHE A 416 10.83 -25.24 -7.88
C PHE A 416 11.74 -24.63 -6.80
N ALA A 417 12.90 -24.07 -7.19
CA ALA A 417 13.79 -23.38 -6.26
C ALA A 417 13.14 -22.13 -5.65
N HIS A 418 12.35 -21.37 -6.42
CA HIS A 418 11.56 -20.24 -5.90
C HIS A 418 10.53 -20.69 -4.87
N LEU A 419 9.78 -21.76 -5.16
CA LEU A 419 8.82 -22.32 -4.21
C LEU A 419 9.49 -22.71 -2.88
N LEU A 420 10.67 -23.35 -2.94
CA LEU A 420 11.42 -23.69 -1.74
C LEU A 420 11.90 -22.44 -0.98
N ARG A 421 12.40 -21.42 -1.69
CA ARG A 421 12.85 -20.15 -1.09
C ARG A 421 11.70 -19.38 -0.43
N PHE A 422 10.50 -19.43 -1.01
CA PHE A 422 9.29 -18.88 -0.41
C PHE A 422 8.99 -19.51 0.96
N TYR A 423 8.95 -20.84 1.04
CA TYR A 423 8.73 -21.52 2.33
C TYR A 423 9.92 -21.37 3.31
N ASP A 424 11.16 -21.30 2.81
CA ASP A 424 12.35 -21.07 3.64
C ASP A 424 12.27 -19.73 4.38
N GLY A 425 11.88 -18.66 3.68
CA GLY A 425 11.69 -17.34 4.29
C GLY A 425 10.58 -17.32 5.35
N ILE A 426 9.47 -18.03 5.12
CA ILE A 426 8.37 -18.14 6.09
C ILE A 426 8.79 -18.96 7.33
N CYS A 427 9.50 -20.08 7.13
CA CYS A 427 10.08 -20.84 8.25
C CYS A 427 11.04 -19.96 9.06
N LYS A 428 11.86 -19.17 8.38
CA LYS A 428 12.84 -18.30 9.03
C LYS A 428 12.19 -17.14 9.77
N TRP A 429 11.09 -16.59 9.25
CA TRP A 429 10.24 -15.61 9.94
C TRP A 429 9.66 -16.15 11.25
N GLU A 430 9.33 -17.44 11.32
CA GLU A 430 8.87 -18.08 12.57
C GLU A 430 9.98 -18.17 13.64
N GLU A 431 11.25 -18.27 13.25
CA GLU A 431 12.36 -18.43 14.19
C GLU A 431 12.52 -17.19 15.10
N GLY A 432 12.34 -17.38 16.41
CA GLY A 432 12.46 -16.29 17.39
C GLY A 432 11.21 -15.42 17.53
N SER A 433 10.17 -15.70 16.74
CA SER A 433 8.87 -15.04 16.85
C SER A 433 8.15 -15.42 18.15
N PRO A 434 7.45 -14.47 18.80
CA PRO A 434 6.68 -14.74 20.02
C PRO A 434 5.46 -15.63 19.78
N THR A 435 4.96 -15.69 18.55
CA THR A 435 3.81 -16.51 18.14
C THR A 435 4.21 -17.39 16.97
N PRO A 436 3.80 -18.68 16.91
CA PRO A 436 4.07 -19.53 15.76
C PRO A 436 3.32 -19.04 14.51
N VAL A 437 3.92 -19.32 13.34
CA VAL A 437 3.39 -19.00 12.02
C VAL A 437 2.83 -20.27 11.37
N LEU A 438 3.62 -21.34 11.31
CA LEU A 438 3.28 -22.56 10.61
C LEU A 438 2.43 -23.49 11.49
N HIS A 439 1.39 -24.06 10.88
CA HIS A 439 0.53 -25.06 11.48
C HIS A 439 0.07 -26.07 10.43
N VAL A 440 -0.72 -27.08 10.83
CA VAL A 440 -1.15 -28.20 9.95
C VAL A 440 -1.87 -27.77 8.66
N GLY A 441 -2.46 -26.57 8.63
CA GLY A 441 -3.08 -26.00 7.44
C GLY A 441 -2.08 -25.83 6.29
N TRP A 442 -0.90 -25.27 6.60
CA TRP A 442 0.19 -25.05 5.65
C TRP A 442 0.77 -26.34 5.07
N ALA A 443 0.89 -27.37 5.91
CA ALA A 443 1.56 -28.62 5.55
C ALA A 443 0.87 -29.35 4.39
N THR A 444 -0.47 -29.31 4.36
CA THR A 444 -1.26 -29.96 3.31
C THR A 444 -0.95 -29.36 1.93
N PHE A 445 -0.95 -28.04 1.84
CA PHE A 445 -0.71 -27.32 0.59
C PHE A 445 0.75 -27.31 0.17
N LEU A 446 1.69 -27.34 1.13
CA LEU A 446 3.10 -27.59 0.83
C LEU A 446 3.29 -28.95 0.14
N VAL A 447 2.77 -30.02 0.73
CA VAL A 447 2.90 -31.38 0.14
C VAL A 447 2.25 -31.44 -1.25
N GLN A 448 1.06 -30.86 -1.40
CA GLN A 448 0.38 -30.77 -2.69
C GLN A 448 1.21 -30.02 -3.74
N SER A 449 1.75 -28.85 -3.38
CA SER A 449 2.55 -28.01 -4.29
C SER A 449 3.86 -28.68 -4.69
N LEU A 450 4.56 -29.32 -3.74
CA LEU A 450 5.76 -30.11 -4.03
C LEU A 450 5.45 -31.28 -4.99
N GLY A 451 4.27 -31.90 -4.86
CA GLY A 451 3.82 -32.99 -5.72
C GLY A 451 3.50 -32.58 -7.16
N ARG A 452 3.36 -31.28 -7.45
CA ARG A 452 3.18 -30.76 -8.82
C ARG A 452 4.46 -30.79 -9.65
N PHE A 453 5.62 -30.88 -9.01
CA PHE A 453 6.92 -30.98 -9.68
C PHE A 453 7.40 -32.44 -9.68
N GLU A 454 7.68 -32.97 -10.88
CA GLU A 454 8.18 -34.33 -11.03
C GLU A 454 9.52 -34.55 -10.30
N GLY A 455 9.79 -35.80 -9.89
CA GLY A 455 11.03 -36.15 -9.18
C GLY A 455 12.30 -35.76 -9.93
N GLN A 456 12.29 -35.83 -11.27
CA GLN A 456 13.45 -35.43 -12.09
C GLN A 456 13.71 -33.92 -12.03
N VAL A 457 12.66 -33.10 -12.07
CA VAL A 457 12.77 -31.63 -11.96
C VAL A 457 13.28 -31.26 -10.57
N ARG A 458 12.70 -31.87 -9.52
CA ARG A 458 13.12 -31.67 -8.13
C ARG A 458 14.57 -32.09 -7.91
N GLY A 459 15.01 -33.22 -8.47
CA GLY A 459 16.40 -33.67 -8.41
C GLY A 459 17.37 -32.74 -9.15
N SER A 460 16.93 -32.13 -10.25
CA SER A 460 17.74 -31.20 -11.05
C SER A 460 17.95 -29.83 -10.38
N CYS A 461 17.13 -29.48 -9.38
CA CYS A 461 17.24 -28.24 -8.62
C CYS A 461 18.61 -28.06 -7.95
N ALA A 462 19.20 -29.13 -7.41
CA ALA A 462 20.56 -29.10 -6.84
C ALA A 462 21.62 -28.67 -7.87
N GLY A 463 21.50 -29.20 -9.09
CA GLY A 463 22.38 -28.86 -10.21
C GLY A 463 22.22 -27.40 -10.66
N TRP A 464 20.99 -26.89 -10.69
CA TRP A 464 20.72 -25.47 -10.97
C TRP A 464 21.29 -24.56 -9.88
N LEU A 465 21.02 -24.85 -8.61
CA LEU A 465 21.53 -24.10 -7.45
C LEU A 465 23.06 -24.07 -7.37
N GLY A 466 23.74 -25.12 -7.85
CA GLY A 466 25.19 -25.19 -7.96
C GLY A 466 25.76 -24.32 -9.08
N ARG A 467 25.00 -24.09 -10.17
CA ARG A 467 25.39 -23.20 -11.27
C ARG A 467 25.19 -21.72 -10.95
N THR A 468 24.24 -21.39 -10.07
CA THR A 468 23.98 -20.00 -9.64
C THR A 468 25.01 -19.44 -8.65
N GLY A 469 25.94 -20.29 -8.17
CA GLY A 469 27.33 -19.99 -7.74
C GLY A 469 27.64 -18.93 -6.67
N GLY A 470 26.72 -18.03 -6.31
CA GLY A 470 27.02 -16.87 -5.47
C GLY A 470 25.81 -16.08 -4.99
N ASP A 471 24.59 -16.34 -5.48
CA ASP A 471 23.41 -15.68 -4.94
C ASP A 471 23.15 -16.11 -3.49
N SER A 472 23.18 -15.17 -2.56
CA SER A 472 22.96 -15.39 -1.13
C SER A 472 21.51 -15.71 -0.79
N SER A 473 20.55 -15.34 -1.64
CA SER A 473 19.12 -15.58 -1.43
C SER A 473 18.77 -17.07 -1.34
N TYR A 474 19.58 -17.93 -1.97
CA TYR A 474 19.40 -19.39 -1.97
C TYR A 474 20.22 -20.15 -0.92
N ARG A 475 20.83 -19.48 0.05
CA ARG A 475 21.72 -20.15 1.03
C ARG A 475 20.99 -21.20 1.88
N GLY A 476 19.77 -20.90 2.36
CA GLY A 476 18.94 -21.83 3.11
C GLY A 476 18.52 -23.03 2.25
N VAL A 477 17.99 -22.76 1.06
CA VAL A 477 17.61 -23.79 0.08
C VAL A 477 18.78 -24.72 -0.28
N ARG A 478 19.99 -24.19 -0.52
CA ARG A 478 21.20 -25.00 -0.78
C ARG A 478 21.51 -25.92 0.39
N THR A 479 21.40 -25.43 1.62
CA THR A 479 21.65 -26.22 2.83
C THR A 479 20.62 -27.35 2.97
N PHE A 480 19.34 -27.06 2.74
CA PHE A 480 18.27 -28.05 2.76
C PHE A 480 18.48 -29.15 1.71
N VAL A 481 18.77 -28.77 0.47
CA VAL A 481 19.00 -29.71 -0.64
C VAL A 481 20.24 -30.58 -0.39
N ALA A 482 21.29 -30.02 0.20
CA ALA A 482 22.50 -30.75 0.57
C ALA A 482 22.28 -31.75 1.72
N LEU A 483 21.47 -31.40 2.74
CA LEU A 483 21.25 -32.24 3.93
C LEU A 483 20.29 -33.42 3.69
N LYS A 484 19.31 -33.28 2.79
CA LYS A 484 18.24 -34.28 2.61
C LYS A 484 18.40 -35.24 1.43
N GLY A 485 19.48 -35.16 0.66
CA GLY A 485 19.73 -36.15 -0.41
C GLY A 485 18.56 -36.27 -1.40
N ILE A 486 17.99 -35.15 -1.84
CA ILE A 486 16.98 -35.13 -2.92
C ILE A 486 17.63 -35.48 -4.28
N CYS A 487 18.94 -35.78 -4.30
CA CYS A 487 19.64 -36.44 -5.40
C CYS A 487 20.66 -37.47 -4.85
N PRO A 488 20.77 -38.69 -5.43
CA PRO A 488 21.92 -39.55 -5.22
C PRO A 488 23.13 -38.95 -5.94
N SER A 489 24.26 -38.83 -5.24
CA SER A 489 25.52 -38.35 -5.82
C SER A 489 25.95 -39.23 -7.01
N PRO A 490 26.37 -38.66 -8.16
CA PRO A 490 27.06 -39.42 -9.20
C PRO A 490 28.55 -39.51 -8.84
N LEU A 491 28.86 -40.16 -7.72
CA LEU A 491 30.22 -40.50 -7.32
C LEU A 491 30.20 -41.93 -6.78
N GLY A 492 30.05 -42.87 -7.72
CA GLY A 492 30.21 -44.30 -7.54
C GLY A 492 30.82 -44.90 -8.79
N ALA A 493 31.94 -44.32 -9.26
CA ALA A 493 32.73 -44.89 -10.32
C ALA A 493 33.87 -45.71 -9.70
N ALA A 494 33.83 -47.01 -9.99
CA ALA A 494 34.93 -47.96 -10.02
C ALA A 494 35.66 -48.25 -8.70
N GLU A 495 35.23 -49.32 -8.01
CA GLU A 495 36.19 -50.31 -7.52
C GLU A 495 35.91 -51.62 -8.24
N THR A 496 36.80 -51.92 -9.19
CA THR A 496 36.92 -53.22 -9.84
C THR A 496 37.78 -54.08 -8.91
N GLU A 497 37.18 -55.10 -8.32
CA GLU A 497 37.93 -56.16 -7.65
C GLU A 497 38.65 -57.02 -8.69
N ALA A 498 39.95 -57.23 -8.47
CA ALA A 498 40.72 -58.33 -9.00
C ALA A 498 41.93 -58.57 -8.09
N PRO A 499 42.45 -59.81 -7.99
CA PRO A 499 41.81 -61.11 -7.91
C PRO A 499 41.78 -61.70 -6.48
#